data_AF-A0AA40XAS0-F1
#
_entry.id   AF-A0AA40XAS0-F1
#
_cell.length_a   1.000
_cell.length_b   1.000
_cell.length_c   1.000
_cell.angle_alpha   90.00
_cell.angle_beta   90.00
_cell.angle_gamma   90.00
#
_symmetry.space_group_name_H-M   'P 1'
#
loop_
_entity.id
_entity.type
_entity.pdbx_description
1 polymer ?
#
loop_
_entity_poly.entity_id
_entity_poly.type
_entity_poly.pdbx_seq_one_letter_code
_entity_poly.pdbx_strand_id
1 'polypeptide(L)' 'EYELLNYLERLDNTGRKFLLSNTVIHKGQRNEMLLDWVERKGFDMQTVGREGRRFPRQEVLIKNY' A
#
# COMPACT_ATOMS: atom_id res chain seq x y z
N GLU A 1 -1.35 3.01 -11.72
CA GLU A 1 -1.20 3.11 -10.25
C GLU A 1 -0.87 4.52 -9.78
N TYR A 2 0.01 5.26 -10.46
CA TYR A 2 0.38 6.65 -10.10
C TYR A 2 -0.80 7.59 -9.82
N GLU A 3 -1.84 7.59 -10.66
CA GLU A 3 -3.02 8.46 -10.47
C GLU A 3 -3.75 8.20 -9.14
N LEU A 4 -3.85 6.94 -8.71
CA LEU A 4 -4.50 6.60 -7.44
C LEU A 4 -3.66 7.08 -6.26
N LEU A 5 -2.35 6.83 -6.28
CA LEU A 5 -1.45 7.29 -5.20
C LEU A 5 -1.42 8.81 -5.12
N ASN A 6 -1.39 9.50 -6.27
CA ASN A 6 -1.49 10.96 -6.34
C ASN A 6 -2.82 11.47 -5.77
N TYR A 7 -3.92 10.79 -6.04
CA TYR A 7 -5.21 11.16 -5.47
C TYR A 7 -5.24 10.97 -3.94
N LEU A 8 -4.72 9.85 -3.44
CA LEU A 8 -4.62 9.59 -1.99
C LEU A 8 -3.71 10.61 -1.29
N GLU A 9 -2.61 11.01 -1.92
CA GLU A 9 -1.77 12.11 -1.42
C GLU A 9 -2.52 13.43 -1.36
N ARG A 10 -3.35 13.74 -2.36
CA ARG A 10 -4.18 14.96 -2.32
C ARG A 10 -5.20 14.88 -1.18
N LEU A 11 -5.77 13.69 -0.90
CA LEU A 11 -6.64 13.51 0.26
C LEU A 11 -5.89 13.77 1.56
N ASP A 12 -4.72 13.15 1.72
CA ASP A 12 -3.83 13.31 2.88
C ASP A 12 -3.45 14.78 3.12
N ASN A 13 -3.00 15.48 2.08
CA ASN A 13 -2.65 16.91 2.13
C ASN A 13 -3.85 17.81 2.50
N THR A 14 -5.08 17.33 2.35
CA THR A 14 -6.30 18.05 2.76
C THR A 14 -6.82 17.61 4.12
N GLY A 15 -6.06 16.80 4.87
CA GLY A 15 -6.44 16.27 6.18
C GLY A 15 -7.54 15.22 6.13
N ARG A 16 -7.80 14.62 4.97
CA ARG A 16 -8.83 13.59 4.80
C ARG A 16 -8.23 12.21 5.05
N LYS A 17 -8.97 11.40 5.81
CA LYS A 17 -8.60 10.02 6.12
C LYS A 17 -8.81 9.12 4.91
N PHE A 18 -7.90 8.20 4.67
CA PHE A 18 -8.06 7.13 3.68
C PHE A 18 -7.64 5.77 4.23
N LEU A 19 -8.15 4.72 3.60
CA LEU A 19 -7.72 3.34 3.79
C LEU A 19 -7.56 2.71 2.40
N LEU A 20 -6.38 2.17 2.13
CA LEU A 20 -6.04 1.50 0.87
C LEU A 20 -5.75 0.02 1.13
N SER A 21 -6.53 -0.87 0.54
CA SER A 21 -6.23 -2.31 0.48
C SER A 21 -5.46 -2.61 -0.80
N ASN A 22 -4.25 -3.16 -0.68
CA ASN A 22 -3.43 -3.51 -1.84
C ASN A 22 -2.57 -4.76 -1.60
N THR A 23 -1.93 -5.28 -2.64
CA THR A 23 -1.01 -6.41 -2.58
C THR A 23 0.42 -5.94 -2.85
N VAL A 24 1.34 -6.15 -1.90
CA VAL A 24 2.77 -5.74 -2.03
C VAL A 24 3.65 -6.81 -2.65
N ILE A 25 3.24 -8.08 -2.59
CA ILE A 25 3.95 -9.20 -3.23
C ILE A 25 2.92 -10.01 -4.02
N HIS A 26 3.17 -10.26 -5.30
CA HIS A 26 2.40 -11.19 -6.11
C HIS A 26 3.33 -11.91 -7.09
N LYS A 27 3.26 -13.25 -7.14
CA LYS A 27 4.08 -14.08 -8.06
C LYS A 27 5.60 -13.81 -7.95
N GLY A 28 6.08 -13.47 -6.76
CA GLY A 28 7.49 -13.15 -6.51
C GLY A 28 7.92 -11.73 -6.93
N GLN A 29 7.03 -10.94 -7.52
CA GLN A 29 7.27 -9.52 -7.79
C GLN A 29 6.78 -8.67 -6.62
N ARG A 30 7.56 -7.64 -6.28
CA ARG A 30 7.28 -6.70 -5.19
C ARG A 30 6.89 -5.34 -5.77
N ASN A 31 5.84 -4.72 -5.24
CA ASN A 31 5.41 -3.39 -5.65
C ASN A 31 6.27 -2.32 -4.96
N GLU A 32 7.51 -2.16 -5.44
CA GLU A 32 8.49 -1.23 -4.86
C GLU A 32 7.96 0.22 -4.86
N MET A 33 7.21 0.63 -5.88
CA MET A 33 6.61 1.96 -5.94
C MET A 33 5.65 2.23 -4.77
N LEU A 34 4.79 1.26 -4.43
CA LEU A 34 3.86 1.38 -3.31
C LEU A 34 4.61 1.44 -1.97
N LEU A 35 5.66 0.64 -1.83
CA LEU A 35 6.45 0.54 -0.60
C LEU A 35 7.26 1.81 -0.35
N ASP A 36 7.92 2.33 -1.38
CA ASP A 36 8.61 3.61 -1.35
C ASP A 36 7.64 4.76 -1.01
N TRP A 37 6.43 4.71 -1.56
CA TRP A 37 5.40 5.72 -1.31
C TRP A 37 4.94 5.72 0.16
N VAL A 38 4.67 4.54 0.73
CA VAL A 38 4.31 4.37 2.15
C VAL A 38 5.43 4.87 3.05
N GLU A 39 6.68 4.48 2.77
CA GLU A 39 7.84 4.85 3.58
C GLU A 39 8.09 6.36 3.56
N ARG A 40 8.08 6.98 2.38
CA ARG A 40 8.32 8.43 2.22
C ARG A 40 7.26 9.29 2.93
N LYS A 41 6.02 8.81 2.99
CA LYS A 41 4.91 9.55 3.59
C LYS A 41 4.67 9.20 5.05
N GLY A 42 5.26 8.11 5.55
CA GLY A 42 5.07 7.65 6.93
C GLY A 42 3.67 7.12 7.20
N PHE A 43 3.02 6.51 6.20
CA PHE A 43 1.70 5.89 6.38
C PHE A 43 1.80 4.59 7.18
N ASP A 44 0.78 4.29 8.00
CA ASP A 44 0.69 3.03 8.71
C ASP A 44 0.30 1.91 7.75
N MET A 45 1.13 0.88 7.66
CA MET A 45 0.93 -0.28 6.80
C MET A 45 0.86 -1.56 7.62
N GLN A 46 -0.27 -2.25 7.53
CA GLN A 46 -0.53 -3.49 8.26
C GLN A 46 -0.69 -4.65 7.28
N THR A 47 0.00 -5.76 7.53
CA THR A 47 -0.19 -6.98 6.73
C THR A 47 -1.45 -7.70 7.19
N VAL A 48 -2.39 -7.94 6.27
CA VAL A 48 -3.66 -8.61 6.55
C VAL A 48 -3.60 -10.10 6.24
N GLY A 49 -2.82 -10.46 5.21
CA GLY A 49 -2.73 -11.85 4.77
C GLY A 49 -1.40 -12.14 4.09
N ARG A 50 -0.91 -13.36 4.30
CA ARG A 50 0.19 -13.97 3.55
C ARG A 50 -0.25 -15.35 3.10
N GLU A 51 -0.51 -15.49 1.81
CA GLU A 51 -0.98 -16.76 1.21
C GLU A 51 -0.07 -17.25 0.10
N GLY A 52 -0.08 -18.56 -0.17
CA GLY A 52 0.63 -19.16 -1.29
C GLY A 52 2.06 -19.62 -0.97
N ARG A 53 2.29 -20.94 -1.00
CA ARG A 53 3.60 -21.57 -0.75
C ARG A 53 4.59 -21.42 -1.91
N ARG A 54 4.08 -21.42 -3.15
CA ARG A 54 4.86 -21.36 -4.41
C ARG A 54 4.85 -19.96 -5.05
N PHE A 55 3.77 -19.21 -4.85
CA PHE A 55 3.61 -17.82 -5.32
C PHE A 55 3.06 -17.00 -4.16
N PRO A 56 3.94 -16.49 -3.27
CA PRO A 56 3.49 -15.75 -2.11
C PRO A 56 2.72 -14.51 -2.57
N ARG A 57 1.56 -14.31 -1.96
CA ARG A 57 0.75 -13.11 -2.03
C ARG A 57 0.75 -12.46 -0.66
N GLN A 58 1.14 -11.19 -0.59
CA GLN A 58 1.10 -10.43 0.65
C GLN A 58 0.13 -9.26 0.49
N GLU A 59 -0.97 -9.31 1.23
CA GLU A 59 -2.01 -8.28 1.26
C GLU A 59 -1.77 -7.33 2.44
N VAL A 60 -1.94 -6.05 2.18
CA VAL A 60 -1.71 -4.96 3.14
C VAL A 60 -2.86 -3.97 3.14
N LEU A 61 -3.09 -3.38 4.30
CA LEU A 61 -3.90 -2.17 4.49
C LEU A 61 -2.97 -1.01 4.81
N ILE A 62 -3.17 0.11 4.12
CA ILE A 62 -2.40 1.34 4.30
C ILE A 62 -3.36 2.45 4.71
N LYS A 63 -3.04 3.19 5.77
CA LYS A 63 -3.85 4.32 6.28
C LYS A 63 -2.98 5.49 6.71
N ASN A 64 -3.55 6.70 6.67
CA ASN A 64 -2.90 7.94 7.09
C ASN A 64 -3.34 8.44 8.47
N TYR A 65 -3.85 7.55 9.33
CA TYR A 65 -4.34 7.87 10.66
C TYR A 65 -4.15 6.70 11.64
#